data_AF-A0A0J6D107-F1
#
_entry.id   AF-A0A0J6D107-F1
#
_cell.length_a   1.000
_cell.length_b   1.000
_cell.length_c   1.000
_cell.angle_alpha   90.00
_cell.angle_beta   90.00
_cell.angle_gamma   90.00
#
_symmetry.space_group_name_H-M   'P 1'
#
loop_
_entity.id
_entity.type
_entity.pdbx_description
1 polymer ?
#
loop_
_entity_poly.entity_id
_entity_poly.type
_entity_poly.pdbx_seq_one_letter_code
_entity_poly.pdbx_strand_id
1 'polypeptide(L)'
;MPQILFKVQQVNRLENHHIPDTYEATVEVEIINRESGELMKQGTLPVQFNEHGSFPSISHIQQFVSDKKMQTKLLFDIRRYVRKLRPYLQPDEQ
;
A
#
# COMPACT_ATOMS: atom_id res chain seq x y z
N MET A 1 -4.36 5.79 -20.09
CA MET A 1 -4.50 6.04 -18.62
C MET A 1 -3.54 5.12 -17.87
N PRO A 2 -2.85 5.59 -16.81
CA PRO A 2 -1.93 4.75 -16.04
C PRO A 2 -2.69 3.67 -15.27
N GLN A 3 -2.12 2.47 -15.26
CA GLN A 3 -2.58 1.35 -14.46
C GLN A 3 -1.66 1.18 -13.26
N ILE A 4 -2.23 0.87 -12.10
CA ILE A 4 -1.49 0.68 -10.85
C ILE A 4 -1.61 -0.78 -10.45
N LEU A 5 -0.49 -1.42 -10.21
CA LEU A 5 -0.40 -2.78 -9.69
C LEU A 5 0.11 -2.75 -8.26
N PHE A 6 -0.36 -3.70 -7.46
CA PHE A 6 -0.01 -3.83 -6.05
C PHE A 6 0.42 -5.25 -5.74
N LYS A 7 1.42 -5.40 -4.89
CA LYS A 7 1.83 -6.68 -4.34
C LYS A 7 2.26 -6.49 -2.89
N VAL A 8 1.70 -7.27 -1.97
CA VAL A 8 2.19 -7.27 -0.59
C VAL A 8 3.50 -8.05 -0.57
N GLN A 9 4.56 -7.43 -0.09
CA GLN A 9 5.91 -8.02 -0.03
C GLN A 9 6.21 -8.58 1.35
N GLN A 10 5.84 -7.83 2.38
CA GLN A 10 6.08 -8.21 3.77
C GLN A 10 4.95 -7.71 4.65
N VAL A 11 4.66 -8.44 5.73
CA VAL A 11 3.74 -8.03 6.79
C VAL A 11 4.45 -8.15 8.13
N ASN A 12 4.45 -7.05 8.89
CA ASN A 12 5.03 -7.00 10.23
C ASN A 12 3.96 -6.67 11.26
N ARG A 13 4.03 -7.30 12.44
CA ARG A 13 3.22 -6.88 13.60
C ARG A 13 3.88 -5.68 14.27
N LEU A 14 3.09 -4.66 14.61
CA LEU A 14 3.57 -3.48 15.34
C LEU A 14 3.37 -3.68 16.85
N GLU A 15 4.39 -4.21 17.53
CA GLU A 15 4.29 -4.65 18.94
C GLU A 15 4.03 -3.49 19.94
N ASN A 16 4.52 -2.29 19.65
CA ASN A 16 4.40 -1.12 20.53
C ASN A 16 3.43 -0.05 19.98
N HIS A 17 2.42 -0.47 19.23
CA HIS A 17 1.45 0.44 18.64
C HIS A 17 0.31 0.78 19.63
N HIS A 18 -0.19 2.01 19.56
CA HIS A 18 -1.27 2.50 20.45
C HIS A 18 -2.60 1.77 20.25
N ILE A 19 -2.77 1.08 19.11
CA ILE A 19 -3.91 0.19 18.84
C ILE A 19 -3.36 -1.24 18.81
N PRO A 20 -3.86 -2.15 19.67
CA PRO A 20 -3.50 -3.57 19.63
C PRO A 20 -3.76 -4.19 18.25
N ASP A 21 -3.03 -5.27 17.95
CA ASP A 21 -3.20 -6.03 16.70
C ASP A 21 -3.16 -5.15 15.43
N THR A 22 -2.30 -4.13 15.47
CA THR A 22 -1.96 -3.35 14.28
C THR A 22 -0.77 -3.99 13.58
N TYR A 23 -0.90 -4.13 12.27
CA TYR A 23 0.12 -4.66 11.39
C TYR A 23 0.50 -3.59 10.37
N GLU A 24 1.68 -3.73 9.79
CA GLU A 24 2.14 -2.91 8.68
C GLU A 24 2.47 -3.83 7.49
N ALA A 25 1.77 -3.63 6.38
CA ALA A 25 2.11 -4.25 5.11
C ALA A 25 3.03 -3.33 4.32
N THR A 26 4.17 -3.85 3.89
CA THR A 26 5.00 -3.26 2.85
C THR A 26 4.42 -3.67 1.50
N VAL A 27 3.84 -2.70 0.79
CA VAL A 27 3.18 -2.96 -0.50
C VAL A 27 4.03 -2.40 -1.62
N GLU A 28 4.51 -3.27 -2.50
CA GLU A 28 5.09 -2.87 -3.77
C GLU A 28 4.01 -2.29 -4.68
N VAL A 29 4.34 -1.18 -5.32
CA VAL A 29 3.50 -0.41 -6.23
C VAL A 29 4.23 -0.22 -7.54
N GLU A 30 3.59 -0.62 -8.63
CA GLU A 30 4.04 -0.33 -9.99
C GLU A 30 3.00 0.53 -10.69
N ILE A 31 3.45 1.62 -11.32
CA ILE A 31 2.65 2.46 -12.19
C ILE A 31 3.12 2.22 -13.61
N ILE A 32 2.24 1.66 -14.43
CA ILE A 32 2.52 1.31 -15.82
C ILE A 32 1.68 2.15 -16.78
N ASN A 33 2.25 2.51 -17.92
CA ASN A 33 1.50 3.04 -19.03
C ASN A 33 0.71 1.88 -19.65
N ARG A 34 -0.62 1.95 -19.56
CA ARG A 34 -1.52 0.88 -20.02
C ARG A 34 -1.43 0.58 -21.52
N GLU A 35 -1.06 1.57 -22.34
CA GLU A 35 -1.02 1.43 -23.80
C GLU A 35 0.32 0.85 -24.28
N SER A 36 1.43 1.33 -23.73
CA SER A 36 2.78 0.88 -24.11
C SER A 36 3.30 -0.28 -23.27
N GLY A 37 2.72 -0.53 -22.09
CA GLY A 37 3.25 -1.48 -21.10
C GLY A 37 4.50 -0.96 -20.36
N GLU A 38 4.91 0.28 -20.62
CA GLU A 38 6.12 0.87 -20.04
C GLU A 38 5.95 1.12 -18.53
N LEU A 39 6.95 0.71 -17.74
CA LEU A 39 7.03 1.00 -16.32
C LEU A 39 7.37 2.47 -16.11
N MET A 40 6.41 3.24 -15.61
CA MET A 40 6.60 4.66 -15.34
C MET A 40 7.22 4.89 -13.96
N LYS A 41 6.86 4.06 -12.97
CA LYS A 41 7.37 4.16 -11.60
C LYS A 41 7.19 2.86 -10.82
N GLN A 42 8.14 2.56 -9.94
CA GLN A 42 8.07 1.43 -9.00
C GLN A 42 8.60 1.86 -7.64
N GLY A 43 8.08 1.24 -6.57
CA GLY A 43 8.61 1.36 -5.22
C GLY A 43 7.67 0.74 -4.20
N THR A 44 7.89 1.01 -2.92
CA THR A 44 7.11 0.43 -1.83
C THR A 44 6.40 1.49 -1.01
N LEU A 45 5.18 1.19 -0.56
CA LEU A 45 4.41 2.03 0.34
C LEU A 45 4.00 1.23 1.59
N PRO A 46 4.20 1.78 2.79
CA PRO A 46 3.69 1.18 4.02
C PRO A 46 2.18 1.43 4.15
N VAL A 47 1.47 0.38 4.52
CA VAL A 47 0.03 0.43 4.83
C VAL A 47 -0.22 -0.26 6.15
N GLN A 48 -0.60 0.52 7.15
CA GLN A 48 -1.01 -0.02 8.44
C GLN A 48 -2.43 -0.57 8.34
N PHE A 49 -2.72 -1.65 9.04
CA PHE A 49 -4.07 -2.20 9.09
C PHE A 49 -4.32 -2.92 10.42
N ASN A 50 -5.60 -2.91 10.80
CA ASN A 50 -6.13 -3.60 11.97
C ASN A 50 -7.61 -3.93 11.71
N GLU A 51 -8.36 -4.37 12.72
CA GLU A 51 -9.78 -4.69 12.59
C GLU A 51 -10.63 -3.50 12.07
N HIS A 52 -10.27 -2.26 12.45
CA HIS A 52 -11.02 -1.06 12.11
C HIS A 52 -10.79 -0.58 10.67
N GLY A 53 -9.65 -0.88 10.06
CA GLY A 53 -9.41 -0.45 8.69
C GLY A 53 -8.00 -0.67 8.14
N SER A 54 -7.73 0.02 7.04
CA SER A 54 -6.42 0.08 6.38
C SER A 54 -6.07 1.54 6.14
N PHE A 55 -4.85 1.90 6.52
CA PHE A 55 -4.36 3.26 6.67
C PHE A 55 -3.03 3.39 5.90
N PRO A 56 -3.08 3.69 4.60
CA PRO A 56 -1.86 3.95 3.83
C PRO A 56 -1.17 5.22 4.31
N SER A 57 0.17 5.23 4.29
CA SER A 57 0.93 6.41 4.71
C SER A 57 0.83 7.56 3.69
N ILE A 58 0.19 8.66 4.08
CA ILE A 58 -0.01 9.83 3.21
C ILE A 58 1.33 10.49 2.85
N SER A 59 2.26 10.60 3.80
CA SER A 59 3.58 11.20 3.58
C SER A 59 4.39 10.42 2.54
N HIS A 60 4.40 9.09 2.65
CA HIS A 60 5.07 8.24 1.66
C HIS A 60 4.42 8.32 0.27
N ILE A 61 3.08 8.40 0.19
CA ILE A 61 2.38 8.61 -1.09
C ILE A 61 2.77 9.95 -1.72
N GLN A 62 2.84 11.02 -0.93
CA GLN A 62 3.22 12.36 -1.40
C GLN A 62 4.67 12.41 -1.90
N GLN A 63 5.57 11.67 -1.25
CA GLN A 63 6.96 11.51 -1.70
C GLN A 63 7.06 10.60 -2.94
N PHE A 64 6.20 9.59 -3.04
CA PHE A 64 6.20 8.63 -4.13
C PHE A 64 5.66 9.22 -5.43
N VAL A 65 4.65 10.09 -5.42
CA VAL A 65 4.13 10.73 -6.64
C VAL A 65 3.79 12.18 -6.35
N SER A 66 4.22 13.10 -7.21
CA SER A 66 3.99 14.55 -7.04
C SER A 66 2.62 15.00 -7.53
N ASP A 67 2.02 14.30 -8.50
CA ASP A 67 0.69 14.64 -9.04
C ASP A 67 -0.42 14.35 -8.02
N LYS A 68 -1.20 15.37 -7.66
CA LYS A 68 -2.27 15.28 -6.65
C LYS A 68 -3.39 14.31 -7.02
N LYS A 69 -3.72 14.21 -8.31
CA LYS A 69 -4.76 13.27 -8.78
C LYS A 69 -4.28 11.83 -8.61
N MET A 70 -3.02 11.57 -8.96
CA MET A 70 -2.37 10.28 -8.75
C MET A 70 -2.23 9.92 -7.28
N GLN A 71 -1.83 10.86 -6.42
CA GLN A 71 -1.77 10.66 -4.96
C GLN A 71 -3.14 10.19 -4.43
N THR A 72 -4.21 10.90 -4.82
CA THR A 72 -5.58 10.58 -4.40
C THR A 72 -5.99 9.19 -4.88
N LYS A 73 -5.75 8.90 -6.16
CA LYS A 73 -6.06 7.58 -6.73
C LYS A 73 -5.30 6.46 -6.01
N LEU A 74 -4.00 6.64 -5.82
CA LEU A 74 -3.13 5.68 -5.16
C LEU A 74 -3.58 5.41 -3.72
N LEU A 75 -3.92 6.47 -2.97
CA LEU A 75 -4.43 6.38 -1.60
C LEU A 75 -5.69 5.50 -1.51
N PHE A 76 -6.66 5.70 -2.40
CA PHE A 76 -7.90 4.92 -2.38
C PHE A 76 -7.70 3.48 -2.86
N ASP A 77 -6.93 3.30 -3.93
CA ASP A 77 -6.74 1.98 -4.53
C ASP A 77 -5.93 1.07 -3.60
N ILE A 78 -4.84 1.56 -3.01
CA ILE A 78 -4.00 0.76 -2.10
C ILE A 78 -4.74 0.45 -0.79
N ARG A 79 -5.53 1.41 -0.26
CA ARG A 79 -6.41 1.19 0.89
C ARG A 79 -7.41 0.06 0.60
N ARG A 80 -8.05 0.10 -0.57
CA ARG A 80 -9.03 -0.91 -0.98
C ARG A 80 -8.37 -2.28 -1.19
N TYR A 81 -7.17 -2.30 -1.77
CA TYR A 81 -6.38 -3.51 -1.99
C TYR A 81 -6.05 -4.21 -0.67
N VAL A 82 -5.40 -3.50 0.27
CA VAL A 82 -5.02 -4.07 1.57
C VAL A 82 -6.25 -4.46 2.39
N ARG A 83 -7.32 -3.66 2.39
CA ARG A 83 -8.57 -3.99 3.10
C ARG A 83 -9.16 -5.34 2.66
N LYS A 84 -9.08 -5.69 1.38
CA LYS A 84 -9.58 -6.96 0.85
C LYS A 84 -8.69 -8.14 1.26
N LEU A 85 -7.38 -7.93 1.33
CA LEU A 85 -6.42 -8.97 1.66
C LEU A 85 -6.24 -9.18 3.16
N ARG A 86 -6.58 -8.18 3.99
CA ARG A 86 -6.40 -8.18 5.44
C ARG A 86 -6.71 -9.51 6.14
N PRO A 87 -7.82 -10.24 5.86
CA PRO A 87 -8.10 -11.51 6.53
C PRO A 87 -7.07 -12.62 6.27
N TYR A 88 -6.25 -12.46 5.23
CA TYR A 88 -5.27 -13.44 4.76
C TYR A 88 -3.83 -12.96 4.98
N LEU A 89 -3.62 -11.74 5.46
CA LEU A 89 -2.29 -11.20 5.74
C LEU A 89 -1.86 -11.65 7.13
N GLN A 90 -0.84 -12.49 7.19
CA GLN A 90 -0.20 -12.92 8.42
C GLN A 90 1.20 -12.30 8.49
N PRO A 91 1.73 -12.01 9.69
CA PRO A 91 3.12 -11.60 9.84
C PRO A 91 4.03 -12.66 9.24
N ASP A 92 5.06 -12.24 8.52
CA ASP A 92 6.08 -13.17 8.08
C ASP A 92 6.85 -13.67 9.31
N GLU A 93 7.02 -15.00 9.42
CA GLU A 93 7.85 -15.59 10.49
C GLU A 93 9.29 -15.08 10.31
N GLN A 94 9.82 -14.44 11.36
CA GLN A 94 11.21 -13.97 11.42
C GLN A 94 12.19 -15.12 11.66
#